data_AF-A0AAU9JAB7-F1
#
_entry.id   AF-A0AAU9JAB7-F1
#
_cell.length_a   1.000
_cell.length_b   1.000
_cell.length_c   1.000
_cell.angle_alpha   90.00
_cell.angle_beta   90.00
_cell.angle_gamma   90.00
#
_symmetry.space_group_name_H-M   'P 1'
#
loop_
_entity.id
_entity.type
_entity.pdbx_description
1 polymer ?
#
loop_
_entity_poly.entity_id
_entity_poly.type
_entity_poly.pdbx_seq_one_letter_code
_entity_poly.pdbx_strand_id
1 'polypeptide(L)'
;MRLLILIVSVCFAEFTDTLTKENQNLLESNRYLHSQLIQLAQKVNFTTQIQDDYFYNKQMMLSLIGEYEMEADEIVRTAIAEQMLVYTQGLFEDANLLGGHIEGVSSKELIEIHHFLKTSIENIKKIQRAQKFGTVYNELKSIVLEKDINVRDLQTENAQINAEIQKKNGELEEVKSLYSHNKQRIGLLREELEMTKKDHEDWLNSLKSISQSEQQQSRAKERKKFKLYQELQDKIISSLQTKIAEQSIKIQELSSEKAAMTSRSRLLSNTVDRLHSDLELKSSQLQSAQLKFDEFREQVSLDSDIEIASIEENERQVKSQLRELKSKHTELLVTLTSLQKEKESTVFLIGQFDNYISELELEVAESANREDLAVKFRDLEIKQEENKVQDSFLIRDEVGKELQILLQKIDSEAKSIQEIQDKLHAFGYREEAPSKTVTTFSKKFLFSD
;
A
#
# COMPACT_ATOMS: atom_id res chain seq x y z
N MET A 1 -43.06 -26.38 28.87
CA MET A 1 -41.77 -26.82 29.46
C MET A 1 -41.98 -27.75 30.66
N ARG A 2 -42.42 -27.29 31.85
CA ARG A 2 -42.57 -28.16 33.04
C ARG A 2 -43.54 -29.35 32.86
N LEU A 3 -44.68 -29.14 32.21
CA LEU A 3 -45.67 -30.21 31.91
C LEU A 3 -45.15 -31.24 30.91
N LEU A 4 -44.31 -30.81 29.96
CA LEU A 4 -43.69 -31.66 28.95
C LEU A 4 -42.57 -32.52 29.57
N ILE A 5 -41.79 -31.93 30.49
CA ILE A 5 -40.81 -32.67 31.30
C ILE A 5 -41.53 -33.69 32.20
N LEU A 6 -42.69 -33.36 32.78
CA LEU A 6 -43.47 -34.28 33.62
C LEU A 6 -44.05 -35.46 32.82
N ILE A 7 -44.60 -35.20 31.62
CA ILE A 7 -45.13 -36.26 30.75
C ILE A 7 -43.99 -37.16 30.24
N VAL A 8 -42.85 -36.59 29.85
CA VAL A 8 -41.67 -37.37 29.45
C VAL A 8 -41.14 -38.21 30.61
N SER A 9 -41.10 -37.69 31.83
CA SER A 9 -40.63 -38.45 33.00
C SER A 9 -41.61 -39.55 33.44
N VAL A 10 -42.93 -39.37 33.27
CA VAL A 10 -43.93 -40.45 33.50
C VAL A 10 -43.86 -41.53 32.42
N CYS A 11 -43.71 -41.16 31.15
CA CYS A 11 -43.52 -42.14 30.06
C CYS A 11 -42.20 -42.92 30.20
N PHE A 12 -41.12 -42.28 30.68
CA PHE A 12 -39.88 -42.98 31.01
C PHE A 12 -40.03 -43.91 32.21
N ALA A 13 -40.86 -43.56 33.20
CA ALA A 13 -41.12 -44.40 34.38
C ALA A 13 -41.88 -45.69 34.03
N GLU A 14 -42.89 -45.64 33.16
CA GLU A 14 -43.59 -46.84 32.67
C GLU A 14 -42.67 -47.72 31.80
N PHE A 15 -41.81 -47.11 31.00
CA PHE A 15 -40.80 -47.84 30.22
C PHE A 15 -39.75 -48.50 31.10
N THR A 16 -39.36 -47.90 32.22
CA THR A 16 -38.39 -48.53 33.14
C THR A 16 -38.93 -49.81 33.78
N ASP A 17 -40.22 -49.89 34.09
CA ASP A 17 -40.82 -51.12 34.63
C ASP A 17 -40.92 -52.24 33.58
N THR A 18 -41.15 -51.88 32.31
CA THR A 18 -41.13 -52.86 31.21
C THR A 18 -39.70 -53.32 30.90
N LEU A 19 -38.75 -52.39 30.83
CA LEU A 19 -37.32 -52.67 30.62
C LEU A 19 -36.71 -53.50 31.75
N THR A 20 -37.10 -53.26 33.00
CA THR A 20 -36.62 -54.07 34.14
C THR A 20 -37.17 -55.49 34.09
N LYS A 21 -38.45 -55.65 33.69
CA LYS A 21 -39.07 -56.98 33.53
C LYS A 21 -38.49 -57.75 32.34
N GLU A 22 -38.23 -57.07 31.22
CA GLU A 22 -37.50 -57.67 30.08
C GLU A 22 -36.06 -58.01 30.45
N ASN A 23 -35.35 -57.15 31.19
CA ASN A 23 -34.01 -57.48 31.71
C ASN A 23 -34.04 -58.69 32.65
N GLN A 24 -35.06 -58.82 33.50
CA GLN A 24 -35.23 -60.00 34.35
C GLN A 24 -35.48 -61.27 33.53
N ASN A 25 -36.34 -61.20 32.51
CA ASN A 25 -36.57 -62.33 31.60
C ASN A 25 -35.32 -62.70 30.79
N LEU A 26 -34.52 -61.71 30.39
CA LEU A 26 -33.23 -61.92 29.73
C LEU A 26 -32.21 -62.53 30.69
N LEU A 27 -32.15 -62.08 31.95
CA LEU A 27 -31.29 -62.67 32.98
C LEU A 27 -31.69 -64.13 33.28
N GLU A 28 -32.99 -64.44 33.35
CA GLU A 28 -33.49 -65.80 33.54
C GLU A 28 -33.22 -66.69 32.32
N SER A 29 -33.45 -66.17 31.11
CA SER A 29 -33.12 -66.89 29.85
C SER A 29 -31.62 -67.11 29.71
N ASN A 30 -30.79 -66.14 30.10
CA ASN A 30 -29.34 -66.25 30.07
C ASN A 30 -28.86 -67.26 31.13
N ARG A 31 -29.42 -67.26 32.35
CA ARG A 31 -29.16 -68.31 33.35
C ARG A 31 -29.56 -69.69 32.85
N TYR A 32 -30.69 -69.81 32.16
CA TYR A 32 -31.16 -71.08 31.60
C TYR A 32 -30.25 -71.56 30.46
N LEU A 33 -29.88 -70.69 29.52
CA LEU A 33 -28.92 -70.98 28.45
C LEU A 33 -27.55 -71.34 29.03
N HIS A 34 -27.07 -70.60 30.02
CA HIS A 34 -25.80 -70.88 30.68
C HIS A 34 -25.82 -72.24 31.39
N SER A 35 -26.92 -72.60 32.06
CA SER A 35 -27.14 -73.93 32.62
C SER A 35 -27.13 -75.03 31.54
N GLN A 36 -27.76 -74.79 30.37
CA GLN A 36 -27.69 -75.71 29.24
C GLN A 36 -26.28 -75.82 28.65
N LEU A 37 -25.53 -74.73 28.59
CA LEU A 37 -24.15 -74.68 28.09
C LEU A 37 -23.20 -75.44 29.01
N ILE A 38 -23.34 -75.27 30.33
CA ILE A 38 -22.63 -76.06 31.34
C ILE A 38 -22.97 -77.55 31.18
N GLN A 39 -24.24 -77.90 30.99
CA GLN A 39 -24.65 -79.30 30.76
C GLN A 39 -24.12 -79.87 29.43
N LEU A 40 -23.97 -79.05 28.39
CA LEU A 40 -23.39 -79.43 27.09
C LEU A 40 -21.87 -79.60 27.19
N ALA A 41 -21.19 -78.67 27.86
CA ALA A 41 -19.75 -78.72 28.13
C ALA A 41 -19.35 -79.91 29.04
N GLN A 42 -20.29 -80.42 29.83
CA GLN A 42 -20.14 -81.64 30.64
C GLN A 42 -20.49 -82.94 29.87
N LYS A 43 -21.27 -82.88 28.78
CA LYS A 43 -21.74 -84.07 28.01
C LYS A 43 -20.91 -84.37 26.76
N VAL A 44 -20.33 -83.34 26.15
CA VAL A 44 -19.36 -83.43 25.06
C VAL A 44 -18.04 -82.96 25.67
N ASN A 45 -16.92 -83.61 25.37
CA ASN A 45 -15.62 -83.44 26.03
C ASN A 45 -14.95 -82.05 25.78
N PHE A 46 -15.70 -80.95 25.85
CA PHE A 46 -15.26 -79.57 25.70
C PHE A 46 -14.51 -79.05 26.91
N THR A 47 -14.53 -79.77 28.04
CA THR A 47 -13.78 -79.41 29.25
C THR A 47 -12.29 -79.21 28.95
N THR A 48 -11.71 -80.03 28.06
CA THR A 48 -10.31 -79.91 27.64
C THR A 48 -10.07 -78.64 26.82
N GLN A 49 -10.98 -78.30 25.92
CA GLN A 49 -10.87 -77.12 25.06
C GLN A 49 -11.03 -75.82 25.87
N ILE A 50 -11.99 -75.77 26.80
CA ILE A 50 -12.18 -74.60 27.69
C ILE A 50 -11.00 -74.46 28.66
N GLN A 51 -10.37 -75.58 29.07
CA GLN A 51 -9.12 -75.54 29.84
C GLN A 51 -7.96 -74.97 29.02
N ASP A 52 -7.82 -75.38 27.76
CA ASP A 52 -6.80 -74.85 26.85
C ASP A 52 -6.99 -73.35 26.61
N ASP A 53 -8.23 -72.89 26.39
CA ASP A 53 -8.58 -71.46 26.25
C ASP A 53 -8.26 -70.68 27.54
N TYR A 54 -8.58 -71.24 28.72
CA TYR A 54 -8.22 -70.66 30.01
C TYR A 54 -6.70 -70.51 30.15
N PHE A 55 -5.93 -71.55 29.81
CA PHE A 55 -4.46 -71.51 29.89
C PHE A 55 -3.86 -70.51 28.90
N TYR A 56 -4.41 -70.42 27.69
CA TYR A 56 -4.01 -69.43 26.71
C TYR A 56 -4.28 -68.00 27.20
N ASN A 57 -5.50 -67.72 27.65
CA ASN A 57 -5.89 -66.41 28.18
C ASN A 57 -5.03 -66.04 29.41
N LYS A 58 -4.64 -67.02 30.23
CA LYS A 58 -3.75 -66.82 31.38
C LYS A 58 -2.33 -66.49 30.96
N GLN A 59 -1.77 -67.21 29.98
CA GLN A 59 -0.44 -66.91 29.45
C GLN A 59 -0.39 -65.53 28.80
N MET A 60 -1.42 -65.18 28.02
CA MET A 60 -1.53 -63.85 27.43
C MET A 60 -1.64 -62.75 28.50
N MET A 61 -2.44 -62.95 29.55
CA MET A 61 -2.49 -62.01 30.68
C MET A 61 -1.12 -61.81 31.34
N LEU A 62 -0.37 -62.89 31.57
CA LEU A 62 0.97 -62.79 32.17
C LEU A 62 1.96 -62.06 31.26
N SER A 63 1.89 -62.28 29.94
CA SER A 63 2.70 -61.52 28.96
C SER A 63 2.37 -60.04 29.01
N LEU A 64 1.08 -59.70 28.97
CA LEU A 64 0.62 -58.31 29.02
C LEU A 64 0.95 -57.62 30.35
N ILE A 65 1.00 -58.35 31.47
CA ILE A 65 1.49 -57.80 32.75
C ILE A 65 2.96 -57.42 32.63
N GLY A 66 3.79 -58.28 32.06
CA GLY A 66 5.20 -57.98 31.81
C GLY A 66 5.40 -56.78 30.88
N GLU A 67 4.64 -56.71 29.78
CA GLU A 67 4.67 -55.57 28.86
C GLU A 67 4.21 -54.27 29.53
N TYR A 68 3.16 -54.32 30.36
CA TYR A 68 2.65 -53.17 31.09
C TYR A 68 3.67 -52.60 32.09
N GLU A 69 4.45 -53.46 32.75
CA GLU A 69 5.50 -53.04 33.69
C GLU A 69 6.73 -52.44 33.01
N MET A 70 7.07 -52.91 31.80
CA MET A 70 8.23 -52.44 31.04
C MET A 70 7.96 -51.18 30.21
N GLU A 71 6.69 -50.91 29.87
CA GLU A 71 6.32 -49.82 28.99
C GLU A 71 6.42 -48.44 29.69
N ALA A 72 7.09 -47.49 29.04
CA ALA A 72 7.29 -46.14 29.56
C ALA A 72 6.19 -45.18 29.10
N ASP A 73 5.62 -45.39 27.92
CA ASP A 73 4.54 -44.54 27.40
C ASP A 73 3.21 -44.84 28.11
N GLU A 74 2.59 -43.80 28.68
CA GLU A 74 1.29 -43.88 29.36
C GLU A 74 0.14 -44.25 28.40
N ILE A 75 0.23 -43.85 27.12
CA ILE A 75 -0.78 -44.17 26.10
C ILE A 75 -0.71 -45.66 25.76
N VAL A 76 0.51 -46.16 25.54
CA VAL A 76 0.74 -47.57 25.24
C VAL A 76 0.39 -48.44 26.45
N ARG A 77 0.75 -48.02 27.68
CA ARG A 77 0.28 -48.68 28.92
C ARG A 77 -1.23 -48.74 29.05
N THR A 78 -1.94 -47.67 28.66
CA THR A 78 -3.42 -47.66 28.69
C THR A 78 -3.99 -48.67 27.68
N ALA A 79 -3.39 -48.78 26.48
CA ALA A 79 -3.78 -49.76 25.47
C ALA A 79 -3.49 -51.20 25.90
N ILE A 80 -2.34 -51.46 26.55
CA ILE A 80 -2.01 -52.76 27.13
C ILE A 80 -3.02 -53.12 28.22
N ALA A 81 -3.35 -52.19 29.12
CA ALA A 81 -4.37 -52.41 30.16
C ALA A 81 -5.76 -52.73 29.57
N GLU A 82 -6.13 -52.16 28.42
CA GLU A 82 -7.37 -52.53 27.71
C GLU A 82 -7.33 -53.96 27.17
N GLN A 83 -6.19 -54.40 26.65
CA GLN A 83 -6.02 -55.79 26.24
C GLN A 83 -6.09 -56.74 27.45
N MET A 84 -5.48 -56.36 28.57
CA MET A 84 -5.59 -57.10 29.83
C MET A 84 -7.06 -57.21 30.29
N LEU A 85 -7.87 -56.17 30.09
CA LEU A 85 -9.29 -56.20 30.42
C LEU A 85 -10.04 -57.25 29.59
N VAL A 86 -9.71 -57.39 28.30
CA VAL A 86 -10.28 -58.39 27.38
C VAL A 86 -9.93 -59.81 27.83
N TYR A 87 -8.65 -60.08 28.12
CA TYR A 87 -8.25 -61.42 28.56
C TYR A 87 -8.71 -61.75 29.99
N THR A 88 -8.85 -60.76 30.88
CA THR A 88 -9.48 -60.97 32.19
C THR A 88 -10.97 -61.35 32.05
N GLN A 89 -11.66 -60.79 31.06
CA GLN A 89 -13.04 -61.16 30.74
C GLN A 89 -13.12 -62.61 30.20
N GLY A 90 -12.21 -62.99 29.29
CA GLY A 90 -12.10 -64.37 28.80
C GLY A 90 -11.84 -65.37 29.94
N LEU A 91 -10.86 -65.07 30.81
CA LEU A 91 -10.56 -65.89 32.00
C LEU A 91 -11.77 -66.06 32.92
N PHE A 92 -12.56 -65.00 33.11
CA PHE A 92 -13.78 -65.06 33.92
C PHE A 92 -14.84 -65.96 33.29
N GLU A 93 -15.04 -65.86 31.98
CA GLU A 93 -16.00 -66.67 31.22
C GLU A 93 -15.61 -68.16 31.25
N ASP A 94 -14.34 -68.46 31.02
CA ASP A 94 -13.78 -69.82 31.06
C ASP A 94 -13.85 -70.41 32.47
N ALA A 95 -13.46 -69.64 33.49
CA ALA A 95 -13.53 -70.05 34.90
C ALA A 95 -14.96 -70.36 35.36
N ASN A 96 -15.95 -69.60 34.90
CA ASN A 96 -17.36 -69.86 35.18
C ASN A 96 -17.85 -71.16 34.55
N LEU A 97 -17.52 -71.41 33.27
CA LEU A 97 -17.97 -72.60 32.54
C LEU A 97 -17.40 -73.90 33.14
N LEU A 98 -16.22 -73.83 33.74
CA LEU A 98 -15.53 -74.95 34.38
C LEU A 98 -15.88 -75.15 35.87
N GLY A 99 -16.93 -74.48 36.37
CA GLY A 99 -17.46 -74.68 37.73
C GLY A 99 -17.16 -73.55 38.72
N GLY A 100 -16.66 -72.42 38.22
CA GLY A 100 -16.51 -71.17 38.98
C GLY A 100 -15.24 -71.06 39.82
N HIS A 101 -14.44 -72.12 39.93
CA HIS A 101 -13.15 -72.17 40.63
C HIS A 101 -12.15 -73.02 39.84
N ILE A 102 -11.04 -72.41 39.41
CA ILE A 102 -9.93 -73.09 38.73
C ILE A 102 -8.62 -72.60 39.34
N GLU A 103 -7.70 -73.52 39.63
CA GLU A 103 -6.34 -73.20 40.12
C GLU A 103 -6.30 -72.26 41.34
N GLY A 104 -7.32 -72.33 42.21
CA GLY A 104 -7.41 -71.48 43.40
C GLY A 104 -7.86 -70.04 43.13
N VAL A 105 -8.22 -69.69 41.89
CA VAL A 105 -8.83 -68.41 41.53
C VAL A 105 -10.32 -68.59 41.36
N SER A 106 -11.09 -67.78 42.08
CA SER A 106 -12.55 -67.76 41.95
C SER A 106 -12.98 -66.82 40.82
N SER A 107 -14.06 -67.18 40.13
CA SER A 107 -14.76 -66.30 39.19
C SER A 107 -15.15 -64.95 39.81
N LYS A 108 -15.37 -64.89 41.14
CA LYS A 108 -15.63 -63.64 41.87
C LYS A 108 -14.40 -62.75 41.96
N GLU A 109 -13.22 -63.29 42.19
CA GLU A 109 -11.99 -62.49 42.20
C GLU A 109 -11.67 -61.95 40.80
N LEU A 110 -11.90 -62.74 39.75
CA LEU A 110 -11.70 -62.28 38.36
C LEU A 110 -12.66 -61.15 37.97
N ILE A 111 -13.92 -61.18 38.43
CA ILE A 111 -14.87 -60.10 38.15
C ILE A 111 -14.55 -58.81 38.93
N GLU A 112 -14.05 -58.95 40.16
CA GLU A 112 -13.58 -57.81 40.97
C GLU A 112 -12.35 -57.15 40.33
N ILE A 113 -11.39 -57.96 39.88
CA ILE A 113 -10.21 -57.50 39.14
C ILE A 113 -10.61 -56.82 37.83
N HIS A 114 -11.52 -57.43 37.06
CA HIS A 114 -12.04 -56.82 35.82
C HIS A 114 -12.69 -55.45 36.11
N HIS A 115 -13.53 -55.36 37.14
CA HIS A 115 -14.20 -54.11 37.50
C HIS A 115 -13.20 -53.03 37.95
N PHE A 116 -12.21 -53.41 38.76
CA PHE A 116 -11.14 -52.51 39.21
C PHE A 116 -10.29 -52.00 38.04
N LEU A 117 -9.87 -52.90 37.15
CA LEU A 117 -9.08 -52.56 35.97
C LEU A 117 -9.85 -51.62 35.04
N LYS A 118 -11.13 -51.94 34.76
CA LYS A 118 -12.01 -51.09 33.96
C LYS A 118 -12.13 -49.67 34.53
N THR A 119 -12.41 -49.57 35.83
CA THR A 119 -12.55 -48.28 36.52
C THR A 119 -11.25 -47.48 36.48
N SER A 120 -10.11 -48.15 36.64
CA SER A 120 -8.79 -47.53 36.59
C SER A 120 -8.46 -47.00 35.20
N ILE A 121 -8.72 -47.78 34.14
CA ILE A 121 -8.55 -47.36 32.74
C ILE A 121 -9.44 -46.14 32.43
N GLU A 122 -10.70 -46.16 32.86
CA GLU A 122 -11.61 -45.03 32.65
C GLU A 122 -11.12 -43.75 33.35
N ASN A 123 -10.57 -43.87 34.56
CA ASN A 123 -9.99 -42.73 35.28
C ASN A 123 -8.74 -42.17 34.59
N ILE A 124 -7.83 -43.03 34.13
CA ILE A 124 -6.64 -42.62 33.37
C ILE A 124 -7.06 -41.88 32.10
N LYS A 125 -8.01 -42.43 31.33
CA LYS A 125 -8.56 -41.78 30.13
C LYS A 125 -9.18 -40.42 30.44
N LYS A 126 -9.90 -40.28 31.55
CA LYS A 126 -10.47 -38.98 31.98
C LYS A 126 -9.37 -37.96 32.27
N ILE A 127 -8.32 -38.35 32.98
CA ILE A 127 -7.18 -37.48 33.29
C ILE A 127 -6.45 -37.06 32.02
N GLN A 128 -6.15 -38.00 31.11
CA GLN A 128 -5.50 -37.70 29.83
C GLN A 128 -6.33 -36.74 28.96
N ARG A 129 -7.66 -36.94 28.90
CA ARG A 129 -8.55 -36.01 28.20
C ARG A 129 -8.54 -34.62 28.82
N ALA A 130 -8.54 -34.52 30.15
CA ALA A 130 -8.49 -33.25 30.85
C ALA A 130 -7.16 -32.51 30.62
N GLN A 131 -6.03 -33.23 30.61
CA GLN A 131 -4.71 -32.66 30.27
C GLN A 131 -4.67 -32.14 28.83
N LYS A 132 -5.08 -32.95 27.85
CA LYS A 132 -5.16 -32.53 26.44
C LYS A 132 -6.05 -31.30 26.29
N PHE A 133 -7.22 -31.30 26.92
CA PHE A 133 -8.10 -30.14 26.91
C PHE A 133 -7.46 -28.90 27.55
N GLY A 134 -6.73 -29.06 28.67
CA GLY A 134 -5.99 -27.98 29.32
C GLY A 134 -4.90 -27.38 28.42
N THR A 135 -4.16 -28.21 27.68
CA THR A 135 -3.14 -27.72 26.72
C THR A 135 -3.76 -26.91 25.59
N VAL A 136 -4.80 -27.45 24.93
CA VAL A 136 -5.52 -26.76 23.85
C VAL A 136 -6.17 -25.47 24.34
N TYR A 137 -6.74 -25.48 25.55
CA TYR A 137 -7.33 -24.30 26.16
C TYR A 137 -6.29 -23.19 26.40
N ASN A 138 -5.11 -23.54 26.89
CA ASN A 138 -4.03 -22.57 27.14
C ASN A 138 -3.46 -21.99 25.84
N GLU A 139 -3.28 -22.82 24.81
CA GLU A 139 -2.89 -22.36 23.47
C GLU A 139 -3.94 -21.41 22.89
N LEU A 140 -5.22 -21.79 22.93
CA LEU A 140 -6.31 -20.94 22.47
C LEU A 140 -6.37 -19.62 23.24
N LYS A 141 -6.19 -19.66 24.57
CA LYS A 141 -6.15 -18.47 25.42
C LYS A 141 -4.99 -17.54 25.03
N SER A 142 -3.82 -18.09 24.73
CA SER A 142 -2.66 -17.31 24.27
C SER A 142 -2.95 -16.62 22.94
N ILE A 143 -3.50 -17.36 21.97
CA ILE A 143 -3.87 -16.81 20.65
C ILE A 143 -4.92 -15.70 20.80
N VAL A 144 -5.94 -15.91 21.64
CA VAL A 144 -6.98 -14.89 21.87
C VAL A 144 -6.39 -13.61 22.46
N LEU A 145 -5.47 -13.73 23.44
CA LEU A 145 -4.80 -12.57 24.03
C LEU A 145 -3.94 -11.81 23.01
N GLU A 146 -3.19 -12.52 22.17
CA GLU A 146 -2.40 -11.91 21.10
C GLU A 146 -3.29 -11.19 20.08
N LYS A 147 -4.40 -11.81 19.67
CA LYS A 147 -5.36 -11.18 18.76
C LYS A 147 -6.03 -9.96 19.38
N ASP A 148 -6.32 -9.98 20.68
CA ASP A 148 -6.91 -8.83 21.37
C ASP A 148 -5.93 -7.63 21.44
N ILE A 149 -4.63 -7.89 21.61
CA ILE A 149 -3.58 -6.85 21.52
C ILE A 149 -3.56 -6.25 20.11
N ASN A 150 -3.47 -7.09 19.08
CA ASN A 150 -3.45 -6.64 17.69
C ASN A 150 -4.68 -5.80 17.31
N VAL A 151 -5.87 -6.19 17.81
CA VAL A 151 -7.09 -5.41 17.61
C VAL A 151 -7.00 -4.03 18.24
N ARG A 152 -6.45 -3.91 19.46
CA ARG A 152 -6.25 -2.61 20.10
C ARG A 152 -5.24 -1.75 19.35
N ASP A 153 -4.15 -2.33 18.88
CA ASP A 153 -3.13 -1.61 18.11
C ASP A 153 -3.74 -1.05 16.81
N LEU A 154 -4.47 -1.88 16.06
CA LEU A 154 -5.20 -1.45 14.86
C LEU A 154 -6.28 -0.39 15.15
N GLN A 155 -6.92 -0.42 16.32
CA GLN A 155 -7.86 0.62 16.72
C GLN A 155 -7.15 1.95 16.99
N THR A 156 -5.98 1.91 17.63
CA THR A 156 -5.18 3.12 17.88
C THR A 156 -4.63 3.73 16.59
N GLU A 157 -4.15 2.91 15.66
CA GLU A 157 -3.69 3.37 14.33
C GLU A 157 -4.84 4.00 13.54
N ASN A 158 -6.02 3.35 13.50
CA ASN A 158 -7.20 3.92 12.87
C ASN A 158 -7.64 5.25 13.49
N ALA A 159 -7.51 5.41 14.82
CA ALA A 159 -7.83 6.67 15.48
C ALA A 159 -6.85 7.79 15.06
N GLN A 160 -5.57 7.48 14.91
CA GLN A 160 -4.56 8.43 14.43
C GLN A 160 -4.81 8.85 12.98
N ILE A 161 -5.06 7.89 12.09
CA ILE A 161 -5.37 8.15 10.67
C ILE A 161 -6.62 9.03 10.57
N ASN A 162 -7.67 8.74 11.34
CA ASN A 162 -8.89 9.55 11.35
C ASN A 162 -8.64 10.99 11.83
N ALA A 163 -7.78 11.18 12.83
CA ALA A 163 -7.41 12.52 13.29
C ALA A 163 -6.65 13.31 12.20
N GLU A 164 -5.76 12.65 11.45
CA GLU A 164 -5.03 13.27 10.36
C GLU A 164 -5.94 13.62 9.17
N ILE A 165 -6.88 12.73 8.81
CA ILE A 165 -7.92 13.01 7.82
C ILE A 165 -8.76 14.24 8.22
N GLN A 166 -9.17 14.33 9.49
CA GLN A 166 -9.91 15.49 9.98
C GLN A 166 -9.10 16.78 9.88
N LYS A 167 -7.81 16.75 10.23
CA LYS A 167 -6.91 17.89 10.08
C LYS A 167 -6.80 18.33 8.62
N LYS A 168 -6.56 17.39 7.70
CA LYS A 168 -6.47 17.66 6.26
C LYS A 168 -7.77 18.17 5.66
N ASN A 169 -8.91 17.69 6.13
CA ASN A 169 -10.21 18.26 5.74
C ASN A 169 -10.39 19.70 6.22
N GLY A 170 -9.91 20.04 7.42
CA GLY A 170 -9.88 21.41 7.91
C GLY A 170 -9.03 22.33 7.02
N GLU A 171 -7.80 21.90 6.70
CA GLU A 171 -6.91 22.63 5.78
C GLU A 171 -7.56 22.82 4.39
N LEU A 172 -8.25 21.80 3.88
CA LEU A 172 -8.93 21.87 2.59
C LEU A 172 -10.09 22.90 2.57
N GLU A 173 -10.89 22.96 3.63
CA GLU A 173 -11.97 23.95 3.73
C GLU A 173 -11.44 25.39 3.86
N GLU A 174 -10.31 25.58 4.55
CA GLU A 174 -9.65 26.88 4.59
C GLU A 174 -9.19 27.33 3.19
N VAL A 175 -8.57 26.42 2.43
CA VAL A 175 -8.17 26.69 1.04
C VAL A 175 -9.37 27.00 0.14
N LYS A 176 -10.49 26.28 0.29
CA LYS A 176 -11.73 26.57 -0.47
C LYS A 176 -12.28 27.95 -0.14
N SER A 177 -12.26 28.34 1.13
CA SER A 177 -12.68 29.67 1.59
C SER A 177 -11.82 30.77 0.96
N LEU A 178 -10.49 30.61 1.01
CA LEU A 178 -9.54 31.54 0.39
C LEU A 178 -9.73 31.63 -1.13
N TYR A 179 -9.94 30.50 -1.80
CA TYR A 179 -10.22 30.47 -3.23
C TYR A 179 -11.51 31.23 -3.57
N SER A 180 -12.58 31.02 -2.80
CA SER A 180 -13.85 31.73 -2.98
C SER A 180 -13.68 33.25 -2.79
N HIS A 181 -12.95 33.66 -1.74
CA HIS A 181 -12.64 35.06 -1.48
C HIS A 181 -11.83 35.70 -2.62
N ASN A 182 -10.78 35.01 -3.09
CA ASN A 182 -9.95 35.50 -4.19
C ASN A 182 -10.74 35.58 -5.50
N LYS A 183 -11.63 34.62 -5.78
CA LYS A 183 -12.51 34.65 -6.94
C LYS A 183 -13.42 35.88 -6.93
N GLN A 184 -14.00 36.21 -5.78
CA GLN A 184 -14.82 37.42 -5.62
C GLN A 184 -13.99 38.69 -5.84
N ARG A 185 -12.79 38.76 -5.25
CA ARG A 185 -11.87 39.90 -5.41
C ARG A 185 -11.43 40.10 -6.86
N ILE A 186 -11.16 39.03 -7.60
CA ILE A 186 -10.88 39.10 -9.04
C ILE A 186 -12.08 39.66 -9.81
N GLY A 187 -13.31 39.30 -9.42
CA GLY A 187 -14.53 39.88 -10.00
C GLY A 187 -14.58 41.39 -9.84
N LEU A 188 -14.38 41.89 -8.62
CA LEU A 188 -14.37 43.32 -8.31
C LEU A 188 -13.27 44.07 -9.07
N LEU A 189 -12.04 43.54 -9.10
CA LEU A 189 -10.93 44.14 -9.83
C LEU A 189 -11.18 44.21 -11.34
N ARG A 190 -11.93 43.25 -11.91
CA ARG A 190 -12.33 43.30 -13.32
C ARG A 190 -13.33 44.42 -13.58
N GLU A 191 -14.30 44.61 -12.69
CA GLU A 191 -15.28 45.69 -12.78
C GLU A 191 -14.61 47.07 -12.67
N GLU A 192 -13.69 47.25 -11.72
CA GLU A 192 -12.90 48.48 -11.56
C GLU A 192 -12.03 48.77 -12.80
N LEU A 193 -11.41 47.75 -13.39
CA LEU A 193 -10.60 47.90 -14.59
C LEU A 193 -11.46 48.38 -15.77
N GLU A 194 -12.65 47.84 -15.93
CA GLU A 194 -13.54 48.20 -17.03
C GLU A 194 -14.08 49.63 -16.88
N MET A 195 -14.40 50.04 -15.65
CA MET A 195 -14.74 51.43 -15.35
C MET A 195 -13.59 52.38 -15.67
N THR A 196 -12.36 52.04 -15.24
CA THR A 196 -11.18 52.87 -15.50
C THR A 196 -10.88 53.01 -16.99
N LYS A 197 -11.06 51.94 -17.77
CA LYS A 197 -10.93 52.00 -19.24
C LYS A 197 -11.94 52.95 -19.85
N LYS A 198 -13.19 52.88 -19.41
CA LYS A 198 -14.25 53.76 -19.90
C LYS A 198 -13.95 55.23 -19.60
N ASP A 199 -13.54 55.52 -18.36
CA ASP A 199 -13.16 56.88 -17.95
C ASP A 199 -11.98 57.41 -18.79
N HIS A 200 -11.01 56.54 -19.10
CA HIS A 200 -9.88 56.90 -19.96
C HIS A 200 -10.31 57.18 -21.41
N GLU A 201 -11.23 56.39 -21.95
CA GLU A 201 -11.78 56.60 -23.30
C GLU A 201 -12.57 57.92 -23.39
N ASP A 202 -13.39 58.22 -22.39
CA ASP A 202 -14.13 59.49 -22.28
C ASP A 202 -13.19 60.70 -22.16
N TRP A 203 -12.09 60.56 -21.41
CA TRP A 203 -11.06 61.58 -21.30
C TRP A 203 -10.32 61.82 -22.64
N LEU A 204 -9.93 60.76 -23.35
CA LEU A 204 -9.30 60.86 -24.67
C LEU A 204 -10.20 61.56 -25.69
N ASN A 205 -11.49 61.24 -25.69
CA ASN A 205 -12.48 61.88 -26.57
C ASN A 205 -12.62 63.38 -26.25
N SER A 206 -12.64 63.73 -24.97
CA SER A 206 -12.65 65.13 -24.51
C SER A 206 -11.40 65.88 -24.97
N LEU A 207 -10.21 65.30 -24.81
CA LEU A 207 -8.94 65.92 -25.21
C LEU A 207 -8.87 66.18 -26.72
N LYS A 208 -9.35 65.22 -27.54
CA LYS A 208 -9.47 65.40 -29.00
C LYS A 208 -10.35 66.59 -29.36
N SER A 209 -11.50 66.74 -28.70
CA SER A 209 -12.42 67.86 -28.96
C SER A 209 -11.80 69.23 -28.62
N ILE A 210 -11.06 69.31 -27.51
CA ILE A 210 -10.38 70.54 -27.06
C ILE A 210 -9.30 70.92 -28.09
N SER A 211 -8.44 69.97 -28.46
CA SER A 211 -7.37 70.20 -29.43
C SER A 211 -7.88 70.70 -30.78
N GLN A 212 -8.98 70.12 -31.28
CA GLN A 212 -9.61 70.56 -32.54
C GLN A 212 -10.16 71.99 -32.44
N SER A 213 -10.71 72.38 -31.28
CA SER A 213 -11.26 73.72 -31.06
C SER A 213 -10.16 74.81 -30.98
N GLU A 214 -9.04 74.52 -30.33
CA GLU A 214 -7.90 75.43 -30.21
C GLU A 214 -7.22 75.67 -31.56
N GLN A 215 -7.08 74.61 -32.37
CA GLN A 215 -6.51 74.70 -33.70
C GLN A 215 -7.35 75.59 -34.64
N GLN A 216 -8.68 75.56 -34.51
CA GLN A 216 -9.58 76.46 -35.25
C GLN A 216 -9.49 77.92 -34.78
N GLN A 217 -9.37 78.16 -33.48
CA GLN A 217 -9.19 79.53 -32.94
C GLN A 217 -7.86 80.15 -33.37
N SER A 218 -6.78 79.37 -33.41
CA SER A 218 -5.47 79.85 -33.87
C SER A 218 -5.51 80.34 -35.32
N ARG A 219 -6.09 79.52 -36.22
CA ARG A 219 -6.29 79.88 -37.64
C ARG A 219 -7.15 81.13 -37.84
N ALA A 220 -8.13 81.36 -36.97
CA ALA A 220 -8.98 82.56 -37.03
C ALA A 220 -8.25 83.85 -36.61
N LYS A 221 -7.32 83.76 -35.63
CA LYS A 221 -6.51 84.91 -35.18
C LYS A 221 -5.47 85.31 -36.22
N GLU A 222 -4.84 84.35 -36.90
CA GLU A 222 -3.87 84.62 -37.98
C GLU A 222 -4.51 85.36 -39.16
N ARG A 223 -5.72 84.96 -39.58
CA ARG A 223 -6.46 85.63 -40.67
C ARG A 223 -6.78 87.10 -40.37
N LYS A 224 -7.03 87.45 -39.10
CA LYS A 224 -7.29 88.84 -38.69
C LYS A 224 -6.02 89.70 -38.74
N LYS A 225 -4.87 89.15 -38.35
CA LYS A 225 -3.58 89.86 -38.42
C LYS A 225 -3.17 90.15 -39.87
N PHE A 226 -3.34 89.19 -40.76
CA PHE A 226 -3.02 89.35 -42.18
C PHE A 226 -3.80 90.50 -42.85
N LYS A 227 -5.09 90.64 -42.54
CA LYS A 227 -5.95 91.71 -43.06
C LYS A 227 -5.52 93.10 -42.60
N LEU A 228 -5.02 93.23 -41.37
CA LEU A 228 -4.54 94.49 -40.80
C LEU A 228 -3.25 94.99 -41.48
N TYR A 229 -2.36 94.08 -41.88
CA TYR A 229 -1.13 94.44 -42.61
C TYR A 229 -1.40 94.97 -44.01
N GLN A 230 -2.43 94.43 -44.68
CA GLN A 230 -2.80 94.81 -46.03
C GLN A 230 -3.37 96.25 -46.08
N GLU A 231 -4.23 96.62 -45.11
CA GLU A 231 -4.80 97.97 -44.99
C GLU A 231 -3.74 99.05 -44.67
N LEU A 232 -2.62 98.66 -44.05
CA LEU A 232 -1.54 99.57 -43.69
C LEU A 232 -0.61 99.89 -44.88
N GLN A 233 -0.42 98.92 -45.79
CA GLN A 233 0.37 99.10 -47.02
C GLN A 233 -0.27 100.11 -47.98
N ASP A 234 -1.59 100.05 -48.16
CA ASP A 234 -2.32 100.90 -49.11
C ASP A 234 -2.32 102.40 -48.71
N LYS A 235 -2.22 102.70 -47.41
CA LYS A 235 -2.08 104.07 -46.88
C LYS A 235 -0.71 104.70 -47.14
N ILE A 236 0.34 103.90 -47.18
CA ILE A 236 1.71 104.41 -47.38
C ILE A 236 1.91 104.82 -48.85
N ILE A 237 1.42 103.99 -49.78
CA ILE A 237 1.53 104.21 -51.23
C ILE A 237 0.85 105.51 -51.66
N SER A 238 -0.32 105.81 -51.09
CA SER A 238 -1.11 107.01 -51.42
C SER A 238 -0.47 108.32 -50.91
N SER A 239 0.26 108.30 -49.79
CA SER A 239 0.96 109.49 -49.27
C SER A 239 2.21 109.88 -50.06
N LEU A 240 2.88 108.90 -50.68
CA LEU A 240 4.12 109.10 -51.43
C LEU A 240 3.86 109.77 -52.78
N GLN A 241 2.72 109.49 -53.41
CA GLN A 241 2.35 110.07 -54.71
C GLN A 241 2.05 111.57 -54.63
N THR A 242 1.47 112.05 -53.53
CA THR A 242 1.16 113.47 -53.31
C THR A 242 2.43 114.31 -53.09
N LYS A 243 3.42 113.74 -52.40
CA LYS A 243 4.69 114.41 -52.07
C LYS A 243 5.60 114.62 -53.28
N ILE A 244 5.48 113.78 -54.31
CA ILE A 244 6.25 113.86 -55.55
C ILE A 244 5.83 115.07 -56.40
N ALA A 245 4.54 115.43 -56.40
CA ALA A 245 4.01 116.57 -57.16
C ALA A 245 4.49 117.92 -56.60
N GLU A 246 4.59 118.04 -55.28
CA GLU A 246 5.01 119.26 -54.57
C GLU A 246 6.51 119.56 -54.74
N GLN A 247 7.34 118.52 -54.87
CA GLN A 247 8.79 118.66 -55.05
C GLN A 247 9.19 119.10 -56.47
N SER A 248 8.37 118.80 -57.49
CA SER A 248 8.66 119.16 -58.89
C SER A 248 8.65 120.67 -59.15
N ILE A 249 7.86 121.44 -58.39
CA ILE A 249 7.72 122.90 -58.53
C ILE A 249 8.89 123.63 -57.85
N LYS A 250 9.42 123.08 -56.76
CA LYS A 250 10.57 123.65 -56.01
C LYS A 250 11.92 123.51 -56.74
N ILE A 251 12.04 122.53 -57.64
CA ILE A 251 13.27 122.22 -58.41
C ILE A 251 13.58 123.27 -59.50
N GLN A 252 12.56 123.99 -59.99
CA GLN A 252 12.71 124.98 -61.06
C GLN A 252 13.31 126.31 -60.55
N GLU A 253 12.96 126.72 -59.33
CA GLU A 253 13.47 127.95 -58.69
C GLU A 253 14.88 127.78 -58.13
N LEU A 254 15.20 126.61 -57.57
CA LEU A 254 16.54 126.32 -57.03
C LEU A 254 17.60 126.05 -58.12
N SER A 255 17.21 125.86 -59.39
CA SER A 255 18.15 125.55 -60.48
C SER A 255 18.95 126.76 -61.00
N SER A 256 18.44 127.99 -60.85
CA SER A 256 19.13 129.22 -61.25
C SER A 256 20.17 129.69 -60.23
N GLU A 257 19.90 129.49 -58.93
CA GLU A 257 20.79 129.85 -57.82
C GLU A 257 21.85 128.77 -57.55
N LYS A 258 21.55 127.52 -57.91
CA LYS A 258 22.45 126.37 -57.87
C LYS A 258 23.61 126.47 -58.87
N ALA A 259 23.50 127.09 -60.04
CA ALA A 259 24.60 127.10 -61.02
C ALA A 259 25.91 127.74 -60.49
N ALA A 260 25.81 128.74 -59.60
CA ALA A 260 26.97 129.48 -59.09
C ALA A 260 27.63 128.84 -57.84
N MET A 261 26.86 128.24 -56.93
CA MET A 261 27.38 127.64 -55.69
C MET A 261 27.75 126.15 -55.82
N THR A 262 27.33 125.52 -56.92
CA THR A 262 27.43 124.06 -57.13
C THR A 262 28.78 123.61 -57.71
N SER A 263 29.59 124.50 -58.28
CA SER A 263 30.97 124.14 -58.66
C SER A 263 31.85 123.81 -57.43
N ARG A 264 31.64 124.51 -56.32
CA ARG A 264 32.55 124.50 -55.16
C ARG A 264 32.10 123.59 -54.00
N SER A 265 30.79 123.31 -53.90
CA SER A 265 30.22 122.41 -52.88
C SER A 265 30.09 120.94 -53.33
N ARG A 266 30.05 120.68 -54.65
CA ARG A 266 29.88 119.32 -55.25
C ARG A 266 30.96 118.31 -54.87
N LEU A 267 32.19 118.73 -54.60
CA LEU A 267 33.31 117.80 -54.37
C LEU A 267 33.36 117.31 -52.92
N LEU A 268 32.91 118.12 -51.97
CA LEU A 268 32.94 117.81 -50.54
C LEU A 268 31.67 117.10 -50.05
N SER A 269 30.47 117.49 -50.52
CA SER A 269 29.20 116.85 -50.11
C SER A 269 29.08 115.39 -50.60
N ASN A 270 29.50 115.12 -51.83
CA ASN A 270 29.44 113.77 -52.43
C ASN A 270 30.28 112.72 -51.67
N THR A 271 31.31 113.15 -50.94
CA THR A 271 32.17 112.24 -50.16
C THR A 271 31.57 111.94 -48.78
N VAL A 272 30.88 112.92 -48.18
CA VAL A 272 30.22 112.76 -46.87
C VAL A 272 28.92 111.94 -46.99
N ASP A 273 28.10 112.19 -48.01
CA ASP A 273 26.82 111.47 -48.21
C ASP A 273 27.05 109.99 -48.54
N ARG A 274 28.13 109.65 -49.26
CA ARG A 274 28.54 108.26 -49.51
C ARG A 274 28.96 107.54 -48.23
N LEU A 275 29.80 108.16 -47.40
CA LEU A 275 30.25 107.57 -46.14
C LEU A 275 29.10 107.44 -45.13
N HIS A 276 28.13 108.37 -45.12
CA HIS A 276 26.96 108.28 -44.27
C HIS A 276 26.00 107.16 -44.69
N SER A 277 25.73 107.01 -45.99
CA SER A 277 24.90 105.91 -46.51
C SER A 277 25.56 104.54 -46.30
N ASP A 278 26.88 104.43 -46.45
CA ASP A 278 27.62 103.22 -46.11
C ASP A 278 27.58 102.92 -44.60
N LEU A 279 27.64 103.95 -43.75
CA LEU A 279 27.51 103.80 -42.29
C LEU A 279 26.11 103.33 -41.89
N GLU A 280 25.04 103.89 -42.48
CA GLU A 280 23.66 103.45 -42.23
C GLU A 280 23.41 102.03 -42.74
N LEU A 281 23.94 101.66 -43.91
CA LEU A 281 23.91 100.30 -44.42
C LEU A 281 24.67 99.34 -43.49
N LYS A 282 25.85 99.73 -42.99
CA LYS A 282 26.61 98.91 -42.04
C LYS A 282 25.92 98.80 -40.68
N SER A 283 25.26 99.86 -40.21
CA SER A 283 24.46 99.86 -38.99
C SER A 283 23.24 98.94 -39.11
N SER A 284 22.52 99.01 -40.24
CA SER A 284 21.40 98.12 -40.53
C SER A 284 21.85 96.65 -40.70
N GLN A 285 23.00 96.42 -41.36
CA GLN A 285 23.62 95.10 -41.45
C GLN A 285 24.04 94.56 -40.08
N LEU A 286 24.61 95.41 -39.21
CA LEU A 286 24.99 95.04 -37.84
C LEU A 286 23.76 94.69 -36.99
N GLN A 287 22.70 95.51 -37.07
CA GLN A 287 21.45 95.25 -36.35
C GLN A 287 20.77 93.96 -36.83
N SER A 288 20.78 93.70 -38.15
CA SER A 288 20.27 92.45 -38.71
C SER A 288 21.12 91.24 -38.30
N ALA A 289 22.46 91.39 -38.27
CA ALA A 289 23.36 90.33 -37.81
C ALA A 289 23.17 90.04 -36.31
N GLN A 290 22.93 91.08 -35.50
CA GLN A 290 22.70 90.93 -34.07
C GLN A 290 21.37 90.25 -33.76
N LEU A 291 20.28 90.62 -34.47
CA LEU A 291 19.01 89.91 -34.38
C LEU A 291 19.15 88.43 -34.76
N LYS A 292 19.89 88.12 -35.84
CA LYS A 292 20.17 86.72 -36.23
C LYS A 292 21.01 85.98 -35.19
N PHE A 293 21.93 86.66 -34.52
CA PHE A 293 22.73 86.07 -33.45
C PHE A 293 21.89 85.79 -32.21
N ASP A 294 20.98 86.70 -31.85
CA ASP A 294 20.06 86.52 -30.72
C ASP A 294 19.06 85.39 -31.02
N GLU A 295 18.51 85.32 -32.24
CA GLU A 295 17.68 84.20 -32.71
C GLU A 295 18.44 82.87 -32.66
N PHE A 296 19.70 82.84 -33.13
CA PHE A 296 20.54 81.64 -33.06
C PHE A 296 20.81 81.23 -31.61
N ARG A 297 21.08 82.20 -30.72
CA ARG A 297 21.33 81.93 -29.30
C ARG A 297 20.09 81.38 -28.60
N GLU A 298 18.91 81.94 -28.89
CA GLU A 298 17.64 81.46 -28.34
C GLU A 298 17.31 80.06 -28.86
N GLN A 299 17.54 79.80 -30.15
CA GLN A 299 17.38 78.48 -30.75
C GLN A 299 18.31 77.44 -30.11
N VAL A 300 19.60 77.76 -29.95
CA VAL A 300 20.57 76.87 -29.28
C VAL A 300 20.17 76.62 -27.82
N SER A 301 19.65 77.62 -27.11
CA SER A 301 19.16 77.45 -25.74
C SER A 301 17.98 76.49 -25.69
N LEU A 302 16.98 76.69 -26.57
CA LEU A 302 15.79 75.84 -26.65
C LEU A 302 16.15 74.40 -27.01
N ASP A 303 17.02 74.21 -28.01
CA ASP A 303 17.47 72.89 -28.45
C ASP A 303 18.25 72.19 -27.33
N SER A 304 19.09 72.93 -26.59
CA SER A 304 19.81 72.40 -25.43
C SER A 304 18.87 71.99 -24.30
N ASP A 305 17.83 72.78 -24.01
CA ASP A 305 16.85 72.47 -22.97
C ASP A 305 16.02 71.23 -23.32
N ILE A 306 15.65 71.07 -24.60
CA ILE A 306 14.97 69.86 -25.10
C ILE A 306 15.87 68.63 -25.00
N GLU A 307 17.14 68.77 -25.38
CA GLU A 307 18.11 67.67 -25.30
C GLU A 307 18.38 67.25 -23.85
N ILE A 308 18.53 68.21 -22.93
CA ILE A 308 18.65 67.96 -21.49
C ILE A 308 17.42 67.23 -20.96
N ALA A 309 16.21 67.69 -21.29
CA ALA A 309 14.97 67.04 -20.87
C ALA A 309 14.86 65.59 -21.41
N SER A 310 15.31 65.35 -22.64
CA SER A 310 15.37 64.00 -23.21
C SER A 310 16.39 63.10 -22.49
N ILE A 311 17.56 63.64 -22.14
CA ILE A 311 18.59 62.91 -21.39
C ILE A 311 18.08 62.58 -19.98
N GLU A 312 17.44 63.51 -19.28
CA GLU A 312 16.86 63.27 -17.95
C GLU A 312 15.78 62.19 -17.96
N GLU A 313 14.91 62.18 -18.98
CA GLU A 313 13.88 61.16 -19.12
C GLU A 313 14.49 59.78 -19.42
N ASN A 314 15.49 59.73 -20.30
CA ASN A 314 16.26 58.50 -20.56
C ASN A 314 16.94 57.99 -19.29
N GLU A 315 17.52 58.88 -18.47
CA GLU A 315 18.15 58.50 -17.20
C GLU A 315 17.11 57.92 -16.22
N ARG A 316 15.91 58.50 -16.14
CA ARG A 316 14.82 57.97 -15.32
C ARG A 316 14.39 56.58 -15.78
N GLN A 317 14.27 56.36 -17.09
CA GLN A 317 13.92 55.06 -17.67
C GLN A 317 14.98 54.00 -17.38
N VAL A 318 16.27 54.34 -17.54
CA VAL A 318 17.38 53.43 -17.20
C VAL A 318 17.39 53.11 -15.70
N LYS A 319 17.16 54.10 -14.83
CA LYS A 319 17.07 53.89 -13.38
C LYS A 319 15.89 52.99 -13.00
N SER A 320 14.74 53.09 -13.68
CA SER A 320 13.58 52.23 -13.41
C SER A 320 13.85 50.78 -13.86
N GLN A 321 14.41 50.59 -15.05
CA GLN A 321 14.82 49.29 -15.57
C GLN A 321 15.87 48.63 -14.66
N LEU A 322 16.85 49.38 -14.17
CA LEU A 322 17.85 48.87 -13.23
C LEU A 322 17.22 48.38 -11.92
N ARG A 323 16.21 49.09 -11.39
CA ARG A 323 15.50 48.65 -10.18
C ARG A 323 14.71 47.36 -10.43
N GLU A 324 14.03 47.26 -11.56
CA GLU A 324 13.30 46.05 -11.95
C GLU A 324 14.25 44.86 -12.10
N LEU A 325 15.40 45.07 -12.75
CA LEU A 325 16.43 44.05 -12.93
C LEU A 325 17.02 43.59 -11.58
N LYS A 326 17.26 44.52 -10.64
CA LYS A 326 17.70 44.19 -9.28
C LYS A 326 16.64 43.40 -8.50
N SER A 327 15.36 43.74 -8.65
CA SER A 327 14.26 42.98 -8.04
C SER A 327 14.23 41.55 -8.57
N LYS A 328 14.24 41.37 -9.89
CA LYS A 328 14.31 40.05 -10.54
C LYS A 328 15.55 39.27 -10.13
N HIS A 329 16.71 39.92 -10.02
CA HIS A 329 17.93 39.27 -9.54
C HIS A 329 17.78 38.73 -8.11
N THR A 330 17.09 39.48 -7.24
CA THR A 330 16.86 39.08 -5.85
C THR A 330 15.86 37.92 -5.77
N GLU A 331 14.80 37.95 -6.57
CA GLU A 331 13.84 36.83 -6.71
C GLU A 331 14.52 35.56 -7.24
N LEU A 332 15.41 35.71 -8.23
CA LEU A 332 16.21 34.59 -8.75
C LEU A 332 17.17 34.02 -7.71
N LEU A 333 17.79 34.85 -6.87
CA LEU A 333 18.62 34.36 -5.77
C LEU A 333 17.82 33.59 -4.72
N VAL A 334 16.61 34.05 -4.39
CA VAL A 334 15.72 33.36 -3.45
C VAL A 334 15.30 31.99 -4.01
N THR A 335 14.88 31.93 -5.27
CA THR A 335 14.52 30.67 -5.93
C THR A 335 15.70 29.72 -6.09
N LEU A 336 16.89 30.23 -6.39
CA LEU A 336 18.11 29.40 -6.45
C LEU A 336 18.45 28.82 -5.07
N THR A 337 18.26 29.62 -4.00
CA THR A 337 18.44 29.15 -2.62
C THR A 337 17.42 28.09 -2.22
N SER A 338 16.16 28.21 -2.65
CA SER A 338 15.14 27.17 -2.37
C SER A 338 15.44 25.88 -3.13
N LEU A 339 15.82 25.97 -4.40
CA LEU A 339 16.21 24.81 -5.22
C LEU A 339 17.46 24.11 -4.64
N GLN A 340 18.42 24.86 -4.10
CA GLN A 340 19.58 24.29 -3.42
C GLN A 340 19.16 23.46 -2.19
N LYS A 341 18.22 23.96 -1.38
CA LYS A 341 17.66 23.23 -0.24
C LYS A 341 16.90 21.98 -0.67
N GLU A 342 16.10 22.05 -1.73
CA GLU A 342 15.41 20.89 -2.29
C GLU A 342 16.40 19.83 -2.80
N LYS A 343 17.48 20.26 -3.45
CA LYS A 343 18.55 19.36 -3.88
C LYS A 343 19.19 18.64 -2.68
N GLU A 344 19.54 19.36 -1.62
CA GLU A 344 20.14 18.78 -0.41
C GLU A 344 19.18 17.79 0.27
N SER A 345 17.89 18.12 0.36
CA SER A 345 16.86 17.21 0.85
C SER A 345 16.76 15.93 0.00
N THR A 346 16.79 16.08 -1.33
CA THR A 346 16.74 14.93 -2.25
C THR A 346 17.96 14.04 -2.10
N VAL A 347 19.16 14.61 -1.98
CA VAL A 347 20.41 13.86 -1.73
C VAL A 347 20.33 13.09 -0.42
N PHE A 348 19.78 13.70 0.63
CA PHE A 348 19.56 13.03 1.90
C PHE A 348 18.60 11.83 1.78
N LEU A 349 17.47 12.01 1.08
CA LEU A 349 16.50 10.95 0.81
C LEU A 349 17.11 9.79 0.01
N ILE A 350 17.90 10.08 -1.03
CA ILE A 350 18.64 9.06 -1.79
C ILE A 350 19.54 8.26 -0.85
N GLY A 351 20.29 8.93 0.03
CA GLY A 351 21.15 8.24 1.01
C GLY A 351 20.38 7.34 1.98
N GLN A 352 19.15 7.72 2.37
CA GLN A 352 18.30 6.84 3.18
C GLN A 352 17.82 5.61 2.39
N PHE A 353 17.43 5.80 1.13
CA PHE A 353 17.02 4.68 0.29
C PHE A 353 18.17 3.72 0.00
N ASP A 354 19.39 4.22 -0.22
CA ASP A 354 20.58 3.37 -0.43
C ASP A 354 20.89 2.52 0.82
N ASN A 355 20.73 3.09 2.02
CA ASN A 355 20.87 2.35 3.27
C ASN A 355 19.78 1.26 3.40
N TYR A 356 18.54 1.59 3.07
CA TYR A 356 17.43 0.64 3.13
C TYR A 356 17.59 -0.50 2.11
N ILE A 357 18.08 -0.20 0.91
CA ILE A 357 18.44 -1.21 -0.10
C ILE A 357 19.54 -2.12 0.45
N SER A 358 20.57 -1.56 1.09
CA SER A 358 21.66 -2.33 1.68
C SER A 358 21.17 -3.27 2.79
N GLU A 359 20.22 -2.82 3.63
CA GLU A 359 19.59 -3.67 4.65
C GLU A 359 18.77 -4.80 4.03
N LEU A 360 17.98 -4.51 2.99
CA LEU A 360 17.20 -5.52 2.27
C LEU A 360 18.10 -6.54 1.55
N GLU A 361 19.19 -6.10 0.95
CA GLU A 361 20.18 -6.99 0.33
C GLU A 361 20.80 -7.94 1.36
N LEU A 362 21.09 -7.44 2.56
CA LEU A 362 21.57 -8.27 3.67
C LEU A 362 20.51 -9.30 4.10
N GLU A 363 19.25 -8.89 4.24
CA GLU A 363 18.15 -9.77 4.64
C GLU A 363 17.89 -10.87 3.60
N VAL A 364 17.97 -10.53 2.30
CA VAL A 364 17.88 -11.49 1.21
C VAL A 364 19.06 -12.47 1.25
N ALA A 365 20.28 -11.99 1.48
CA ALA A 365 21.46 -12.85 1.61
C ALA A 365 21.34 -13.81 2.80
N GLU A 366 20.85 -13.32 3.95
CA GLU A 366 20.58 -14.17 5.12
C GLU A 366 19.49 -15.21 4.85
N SER A 367 18.40 -14.81 4.18
CA SER A 367 17.31 -15.70 3.82
C SER A 367 17.77 -16.81 2.87
N ALA A 368 18.55 -16.46 1.84
CA ALA A 368 19.16 -17.43 0.93
C ALA A 368 20.09 -18.41 1.66
N ASN A 369 20.84 -17.93 2.65
CA ASN A 369 21.72 -18.78 3.46
C ASN A 369 20.92 -19.73 4.38
N ARG A 370 19.77 -19.28 4.92
CA ARG A 370 18.84 -20.13 5.67
C ARG A 370 18.19 -21.18 4.77
N GLU A 371 17.84 -20.82 3.54
CA GLU A 371 17.30 -21.75 2.55
C GLU A 371 18.32 -22.83 2.18
N ASP A 372 19.57 -22.45 1.89
CA ASP A 372 20.65 -23.41 1.59
C ASP A 372 20.92 -24.38 2.76
N LEU A 373 20.90 -23.86 4.00
CA LEU A 373 20.97 -24.70 5.20
C LEU A 373 19.79 -25.67 5.31
N ALA A 374 18.57 -25.19 5.09
CA ALA A 374 17.36 -26.03 5.13
C ALA A 374 17.39 -27.13 4.06
N VAL A 375 17.84 -26.82 2.84
CA VAL A 375 18.04 -27.80 1.76
C VAL A 375 19.06 -28.86 2.17
N LYS A 376 20.23 -28.46 2.70
CA LYS A 376 21.25 -29.41 3.18
C LYS A 376 20.75 -30.31 4.32
N PHE A 377 19.97 -29.78 5.25
CA PHE A 377 19.35 -30.59 6.30
C PHE A 377 18.34 -31.58 5.73
N ARG A 378 17.53 -31.15 4.76
CA ARG A 378 16.56 -32.03 4.08
C ARG A 378 17.24 -33.14 3.30
N ASP A 379 18.32 -32.84 2.58
CA ASP A 379 19.11 -33.85 1.86
C ASP A 379 19.74 -34.89 2.81
N LEU A 380 20.17 -34.46 4.01
CA LEU A 380 20.65 -35.35 5.06
C LEU A 380 19.54 -36.27 5.60
N GLU A 381 18.34 -35.71 5.82
CA GLU A 381 17.17 -36.45 6.28
C GLU A 381 16.68 -37.46 5.23
N ILE A 382 16.64 -37.06 3.96
CA ILE A 382 16.34 -37.95 2.82
C ILE A 382 17.35 -39.10 2.77
N LYS A 383 18.66 -38.82 2.87
CA LYS A 383 19.69 -39.88 2.92
C LYS A 383 19.51 -40.83 4.10
N GLN A 384 19.12 -40.33 5.27
CA GLN A 384 18.85 -41.18 6.43
C GLN A 384 17.65 -42.09 6.18
N GLU A 385 16.57 -41.58 5.59
CA GLU A 385 15.40 -42.39 5.25
C GLU A 385 15.67 -43.37 4.11
N GLU A 386 16.43 -42.98 3.07
CA GLU A 386 16.90 -43.90 2.03
C GLU A 386 17.67 -45.08 2.63
N ASN A 387 18.58 -44.82 3.58
CA ASN A 387 19.31 -45.88 4.28
C ASN A 387 18.36 -46.79 5.07
N LYS A 388 17.39 -46.24 5.81
CA LYS A 388 16.40 -47.05 6.56
C LYS A 388 15.52 -47.90 5.64
N VAL A 389 15.13 -47.37 4.48
CA VAL A 389 14.40 -48.11 3.46
C VAL A 389 15.26 -49.25 2.93
N GLN A 390 16.54 -48.99 2.66
CA GLN A 390 17.49 -49.99 2.18
C GLN A 390 17.73 -51.12 3.21
N ASP A 391 17.86 -50.77 4.49
CA ASP A 391 17.93 -51.72 5.61
C ASP A 391 16.63 -52.54 5.71
N SER A 392 15.47 -51.90 5.54
CA SER A 392 14.17 -52.58 5.53
C SER A 392 14.03 -53.54 4.35
N PHE A 393 14.59 -53.22 3.18
CA PHE A 393 14.66 -54.12 2.03
C PHE A 393 15.52 -55.35 2.33
N LEU A 394 16.66 -55.17 3.01
CA LEU A 394 17.52 -56.29 3.44
C LEU A 394 16.78 -57.20 4.43
N ILE A 395 16.11 -56.64 5.44
CA ILE A 395 15.31 -57.40 6.40
C ILE A 395 14.18 -58.14 5.68
N ARG A 396 13.47 -57.49 4.75
CA ARG A 396 12.41 -58.12 3.95
C ARG A 396 12.94 -59.31 3.16
N ASP A 397 14.11 -59.19 2.54
CA ASP A 397 14.73 -60.28 1.79
C ASP A 397 15.19 -61.43 2.70
N GLU A 398 15.69 -61.15 3.90
CA GLU A 398 16.01 -62.17 4.91
C GLU A 398 14.76 -62.89 5.39
N VAL A 399 13.71 -62.16 5.78
CA VAL A 399 12.41 -62.74 6.17
C VAL A 399 11.81 -63.53 5.00
N GLY A 400 11.93 -63.05 3.77
CA GLY A 400 11.49 -63.77 2.57
C GLY A 400 12.20 -65.11 2.38
N LYS A 401 13.52 -65.18 2.63
CA LYS A 401 14.29 -66.43 2.63
C LYS A 401 13.86 -67.36 3.77
N GLU A 402 13.69 -66.85 4.98
CA GLU A 402 13.20 -67.64 6.12
C GLU A 402 11.81 -68.21 5.86
N LEU A 403 10.90 -67.41 5.30
CA LEU A 403 9.56 -67.85 4.93
C LEU A 403 9.61 -68.97 3.87
N GLN A 404 10.52 -68.87 2.91
CA GLN A 404 10.72 -69.90 1.88
C GLN A 404 11.26 -71.20 2.48
N ILE A 405 12.17 -71.12 3.45
CA ILE A 405 12.67 -72.27 4.20
C ILE A 405 11.53 -72.91 5.02
N LEU A 406 10.72 -72.11 5.71
CA LEU A 406 9.57 -72.59 6.48
C LEU A 406 8.52 -73.25 5.59
N LEU A 407 8.21 -72.67 4.42
CA LEU A 407 7.29 -73.27 3.44
C LEU A 407 7.82 -74.61 2.92
N GLN A 408 9.11 -74.73 2.62
CA GLN A 408 9.72 -76.01 2.25
C GLN A 408 9.61 -77.05 3.38
N LYS A 409 9.75 -76.60 4.63
CA LYS A 409 9.63 -77.45 5.82
C LYS A 409 8.20 -77.95 6.00
N ILE A 410 7.21 -77.05 5.86
CA ILE A 410 5.78 -77.39 5.87
C ILE A 410 5.45 -78.38 4.75
N ASP A 411 5.96 -78.18 3.52
CA ASP A 411 5.76 -79.12 2.41
C ASP A 411 6.38 -80.50 2.70
N SER A 412 7.54 -80.53 3.36
CA SER A 412 8.21 -81.77 3.76
C SER A 412 7.45 -82.51 4.87
N GLU A 413 6.88 -81.76 5.83
CA GLU A 413 6.05 -82.30 6.90
C GLU A 413 4.68 -82.75 6.38
N ALA A 414 4.08 -82.03 5.44
CA ALA A 414 2.85 -82.42 4.77
C ALA A 414 3.04 -83.72 3.97
N LYS A 415 4.18 -83.90 3.29
CA LYS A 415 4.54 -85.19 2.67
C LYS A 415 4.74 -86.31 3.69
N SER A 416 5.36 -86.01 4.83
CA SER A 416 5.52 -86.97 5.92
C SER A 416 4.16 -87.39 6.52
N ILE A 417 3.25 -86.44 6.71
CA ILE A 417 1.86 -86.70 7.15
C ILE A 417 1.11 -87.52 6.10
N GLN A 418 1.28 -87.23 4.81
CA GLN A 418 0.69 -88.02 3.74
C GLN A 418 1.24 -89.45 3.71
N GLU A 419 2.55 -89.65 3.89
CA GLU A 419 3.16 -90.98 4.02
C GLU A 419 2.67 -91.73 5.27
N ILE A 420 2.43 -91.03 6.38
CA ILE A 420 1.85 -91.60 7.61
C ILE A 420 0.38 -91.98 7.37
N GLN A 421 -0.39 -91.15 6.66
CA GLN A 421 -1.77 -91.45 6.26
C GLN A 421 -1.85 -92.64 5.29
N ASP A 422 -0.93 -92.74 4.34
CA ASP A 422 -0.84 -93.87 3.41
C ASP A 422 -0.46 -95.17 4.15
N LYS A 423 0.43 -95.08 5.16
CA LYS A 423 0.74 -96.20 6.06
C LYS A 423 -0.45 -96.58 6.94
N LEU A 424 -1.22 -95.61 7.46
CA LEU A 424 -2.45 -95.85 8.21
C LEU A 424 -3.54 -96.51 7.35
N HIS A 425 -3.66 -96.12 6.08
CA HIS A 425 -4.55 -96.76 5.12
C HIS A 425 -4.17 -98.21 4.80
N ALA A 426 -2.87 -98.53 4.80
CA ALA A 426 -2.39 -99.91 4.64
C ALA A 426 -2.70 -100.83 5.85
N PHE A 427 -3.01 -100.26 7.03
CA PHE A 427 -3.36 -100.98 8.26
C PHE A 427 -4.88 -101.16 8.49
N GLY A 428 -5.74 -100.75 7.56
CA GLY A 428 -7.16 -101.12 7.57
C GLY A 428 -8.09 -100.23 8.40
N TYR A 429 -7.67 -99.03 8.81
CA TYR A 429 -8.59 -98.02 9.32
C TYR A 429 -9.24 -97.27 8.16
N ARG A 430 -10.53 -97.55 7.91
CA ARG A 430 -11.42 -96.66 7.15
C ARG A 430 -12.14 -95.77 8.15
N GLU A 431 -11.82 -94.48 8.14
CA GLU A 431 -12.77 -93.46 8.55
C GLU A 431 -13.25 -92.68 7.31
N GLU A 432 -14.55 -92.40 7.31
CA GLU A 432 -15.28 -91.74 6.25
C GLU A 432 -14.80 -90.30 6.07
N ALA A 433 -14.44 -89.97 4.84
CA ALA A 433 -14.18 -88.59 4.45
C ALA A 433 -15.48 -87.78 4.42
N PRO A 434 -15.46 -86.53 4.90
CA PRO A 434 -16.20 -85.46 4.26
C PRO A 434 -15.25 -84.59 3.42
N SER A 435 -15.62 -84.49 2.15
CA SER A 435 -15.47 -83.37 1.22
C SER A 435 -14.16 -82.59 1.18
N LYS A 436 -13.44 -82.82 0.07
CA LYS A 436 -12.85 -81.81 -0.81
C LYS A 436 -13.15 -80.34 -0.46
N THR A 437 -12.10 -79.62 -0.07
CA THR A 437 -11.79 -78.30 -0.63
C THR A 437 -10.28 -78.19 -0.78
N VAL A 438 -9.80 -78.64 -1.94
CA VAL A 438 -8.50 -78.24 -2.47
C VAL A 438 -8.64 -76.77 -2.87
N THR A 439 -8.23 -75.85 -2.01
CA THR A 439 -7.84 -74.52 -2.45
C THR A 439 -6.38 -74.59 -2.86
N THR A 440 -6.16 -74.82 -4.15
CA THR A 440 -4.93 -74.42 -4.83
C THR A 440 -4.58 -73.00 -4.42
N PHE A 441 -3.50 -72.82 -3.65
CA PHE A 441 -2.83 -71.53 -3.53
C PHE A 441 -2.23 -71.21 -4.90
N SER A 442 -2.98 -70.44 -5.69
CA SER A 442 -2.49 -69.94 -6.96
C SER A 442 -1.32 -69.00 -6.70
N LYS A 443 -0.15 -69.35 -7.24
CA LYS A 443 0.95 -68.42 -7.51
C LYS A 443 0.42 -67.18 -8.23
N LYS A 444 0.38 -66.05 -7.54
CA LYS A 444 0.54 -64.71 -8.11
C LYS A 444 0.88 -63.71 -7.00
N PHE A 445 2.12 -63.78 -6.51
CA PHE A 445 2.80 -62.58 -6.04
C PHE A 445 3.58 -62.04 -7.24
N LEU A 446 2.90 -61.20 -8.02
CA LEU A 446 3.57 -60.25 -8.90
C LEU A 446 4.01 -59.11 -7.98
N PHE A 447 5.27 -59.13 -7.58
CA PHE A 447 5.97 -57.90 -7.24
C PHE A 447 6.24 -57.21 -8.58
N SER A 448 5.46 -56.17 -8.87
CA SER A 448 5.79 -55.19 -9.89
C SER A 448 6.65 -54.11 -9.25
N ASP A 449 7.75 -53.79 -9.93
CA ASP A 449 8.71 -52.72 -9.64
C ASP A 449 8.09 -51.34 -9.38
#